data_AF-A0A016TSW2-F1
#
_entry.id   AF-A0A016TSW2-F1
#
_cell.length_a   1.000
_cell.length_b   1.000
_cell.length_c   1.000
_cell.angle_alpha   90.00
_cell.angle_beta   90.00
_cell.angle_gamma   90.00
#
_symmetry.space_group_name_H-M   'P 1'
#
loop_
_entity.id
_entity.type
_entity.pdbx_description
1 polymer ?
#
loop_
_entity_poly.entity_id
_entity_poly.type
_entity_poly.pdbx_seq_one_letter_code
_entity_poly.pdbx_strand_id
1 'polypeptide(L)'
;MVHSFFRRTGPPSRNASNYSINNTSAMPAKPRPASATQRQAAPAPTRTNNNVAPKPATATARAAAAPSVDAMQLKQLKEEVDDLTRQLGESDAVMSSLEKERDFYFNKLRQIEVVCQDNESIGTVEVSRILEILYETEEGFAAPDEDEEQ
;
A
#
# COMPACT_ATOMS: atom_id res chain seq x y z
N MET A 1 -22.40 8.91 48.81
CA MET A 1 -22.86 8.02 47.72
C MET A 1 -21.65 7.46 47.00
N VAL A 2 -21.47 6.15 47.03
CA VAL A 2 -20.46 5.46 46.20
C VAL A 2 -21.04 5.22 44.81
N HIS A 3 -20.28 5.54 43.76
CA HIS A 3 -20.59 5.10 42.40
C HIS A 3 -19.42 4.30 41.84
N SER A 4 -19.50 3.00 42.08
CA SER A 4 -18.68 1.99 41.43
C SER A 4 -19.03 1.94 39.93
N PHE A 5 -18.03 2.12 39.06
CA PHE A 5 -18.14 1.69 37.67
C PHE A 5 -17.13 0.57 37.40
N PHE A 6 -17.57 -0.45 36.66
CA PHE A 6 -16.97 -1.77 36.63
C PHE A 6 -16.89 -2.28 35.20
N ARG A 7 -15.67 -2.64 34.76
CA ARG A 7 -15.35 -3.28 33.46
C ARG A 7 -15.53 -2.35 32.25
N ARG A 8 -14.78 -2.51 31.15
CA ARG A 8 -14.19 -3.75 30.60
C ARG A 8 -12.72 -3.61 30.18
N THR A 9 -11.96 -4.67 30.44
CA THR A 9 -10.70 -5.00 29.77
C THR A 9 -10.93 -5.27 28.28
N GLY A 10 -10.17 -4.61 27.40
CA GLY A 10 -10.15 -4.92 25.98
C GLY A 10 -9.44 -6.26 25.68
N PRO A 11 -9.71 -6.90 24.52
CA PRO A 11 -9.01 -8.11 24.10
C PRO A 11 -7.55 -7.81 23.70
N PRO A 12 -6.64 -8.80 23.79
CA PRO A 12 -5.22 -8.60 23.51
C PRO A 12 -4.93 -8.41 22.01
N SER A 13 -3.88 -7.63 21.73
CA SER A 13 -3.37 -7.31 20.40
C SER A 13 -3.07 -8.58 19.58
N ARG A 14 -3.44 -8.57 18.29
CA ARG A 14 -3.19 -9.67 17.35
C ARG A 14 -1.93 -9.42 16.52
N ASN A 15 -1.04 -10.41 16.54
CA ASN A 15 0.17 -10.56 15.74
C ASN A 15 0.19 -9.80 14.41
N ALA A 16 1.23 -8.97 14.21
CA ALA A 16 1.59 -8.46 12.90
C ALA A 16 2.36 -9.52 12.10
N SER A 17 1.81 -9.94 10.97
CA SER A 17 2.50 -10.82 10.00
C SER A 17 3.32 -9.96 9.04
N ASN A 18 4.65 -10.03 9.15
CA ASN A 18 5.57 -9.28 8.29
C ASN A 18 5.49 -9.77 6.83
N TYR A 19 4.86 -8.97 5.95
CA TYR A 19 5.02 -9.13 4.51
C TYR A 19 6.26 -8.36 4.03
N SER A 20 7.31 -9.10 3.70
CA SER A 20 8.53 -8.54 3.13
C SER A 20 8.35 -8.24 1.64
N ILE A 21 8.24 -6.96 1.29
CA ILE A 21 8.18 -6.50 -0.10
C ILE A 21 9.60 -6.13 -0.55
N ASN A 22 10.26 -7.04 -1.28
CA ASN A 22 11.52 -6.73 -1.95
C ASN A 22 11.23 -5.81 -3.16
N ASN A 23 11.56 -4.52 -3.04
CA ASN A 23 11.56 -3.59 -4.15
C ASN A 23 13.00 -3.42 -4.70
N THR A 24 13.31 -4.05 -5.83
CA THR A 24 14.59 -3.88 -6.52
C THR A 24 14.41 -3.12 -7.83
N SER A 25 14.58 -1.80 -7.77
CA SER A 25 14.61 -0.92 -8.93
C SER A 25 15.98 -0.97 -9.63
N ALA A 26 16.02 -1.49 -10.85
CA ALA A 26 17.19 -1.44 -11.73
C ALA A 26 16.77 -1.07 -13.16
N MET A 27 17.50 -0.10 -13.75
CA MET A 27 17.20 0.54 -15.03
C MET A 27 17.68 -0.28 -16.26
N PRO A 28 17.20 0.02 -17.49
CA PRO A 28 17.12 -0.96 -18.58
C PRO A 28 18.32 -0.99 -19.55
N ALA A 29 18.45 -2.09 -20.30
CA ALA A 29 19.37 -2.25 -21.42
C ALA A 29 18.65 -2.58 -22.76
N LYS A 30 19.31 -2.24 -23.87
CA LYS A 30 18.72 -1.98 -25.22
C LYS A 30 18.68 -3.24 -26.13
N PRO A 31 17.76 -3.35 -27.12
CA PRO A 31 17.54 -4.61 -27.87
C PRO A 31 18.30 -4.72 -29.22
N ARG A 32 18.45 -5.95 -29.74
CA ARG A 32 18.79 -6.27 -31.15
C ARG A 32 18.34 -7.71 -31.52
N PRO A 33 18.32 -8.13 -32.82
CA PRO A 33 17.13 -8.79 -33.37
C PRO A 33 17.36 -10.21 -33.93
N ALA A 34 16.26 -10.81 -34.42
CA ALA A 34 16.13 -12.19 -34.85
C ALA A 34 16.93 -12.60 -36.12
N SER A 35 17.08 -13.91 -36.29
CA SER A 35 17.30 -14.61 -37.57
C SER A 35 16.82 -16.07 -37.46
N ALA A 36 16.52 -16.73 -38.57
CA ALA A 36 15.70 -17.94 -38.62
C ALA A 36 16.37 -19.14 -39.35
N THR A 37 15.69 -20.30 -39.31
CA THR A 37 15.59 -21.29 -40.41
C THR A 37 16.56 -22.50 -40.45
N GLN A 38 15.94 -23.70 -40.38
CA GLN A 38 16.20 -24.98 -41.11
C GLN A 38 17.02 -26.20 -40.58
N ARG A 39 16.29 -27.34 -40.57
CA ARG A 39 16.54 -28.68 -41.18
C ARG A 39 17.45 -29.76 -40.53
N GLN A 40 16.75 -30.83 -40.09
CA GLN A 40 16.87 -32.25 -40.49
C GLN A 40 18.20 -33.03 -40.38
N ALA A 41 18.16 -34.14 -39.62
CA ALA A 41 18.66 -35.47 -40.05
C ALA A 41 18.00 -36.61 -39.24
N ALA A 42 17.94 -37.81 -39.82
CA ALA A 42 17.55 -39.11 -39.23
C ALA A 42 18.74 -40.10 -39.48
N PRO A 43 18.74 -41.42 -39.12
CA PRO A 43 17.65 -42.30 -38.70
C PRO A 43 17.96 -43.28 -37.53
N ALA A 44 17.05 -44.26 -37.33
CA ALA A 44 17.01 -45.26 -36.25
C ALA A 44 18.00 -46.45 -36.44
N PRO A 45 18.15 -47.32 -35.42
CA PRO A 45 17.22 -48.43 -35.14
C PRO A 45 16.47 -48.26 -33.77
N THR A 46 15.70 -49.19 -33.16
CA THR A 46 15.76 -50.67 -33.13
C THR A 46 14.36 -51.33 -32.88
N ARG A 47 14.29 -52.39 -32.05
CA ARG A 47 13.22 -53.36 -31.70
C ARG A 47 13.55 -53.90 -30.28
N THR A 48 12.72 -54.52 -29.43
CA THR A 48 11.46 -55.31 -29.50
C THR A 48 10.63 -55.09 -28.22
N ASN A 49 9.31 -54.81 -28.24
CA ASN A 49 8.14 -55.71 -28.37
C ASN A 49 7.57 -56.34 -27.07
N ASN A 50 6.26 -56.12 -26.85
CA ASN A 50 5.26 -56.88 -26.05
C ASN A 50 5.26 -56.96 -24.50
N ASN A 51 4.36 -56.14 -23.90
CA ASN A 51 3.09 -56.55 -23.27
C ASN A 51 3.04 -57.60 -22.13
N VAL A 52 2.63 -57.21 -20.91
CA VAL A 52 1.69 -57.94 -20.01
C VAL A 52 1.01 -56.97 -18.99
N ALA A 53 -0.34 -56.94 -19.04
CA ALA A 53 -1.39 -56.70 -18.00
C ALA A 53 -1.26 -55.62 -16.88
N PRO A 54 -2.38 -54.92 -16.54
CA PRO A 54 -2.50 -54.07 -15.34
C PRO A 54 -2.90 -54.89 -14.10
N LYS A 55 -2.58 -54.39 -12.90
CA LYS A 55 -3.12 -54.91 -11.62
C LYS A 55 -3.69 -53.79 -10.75
N PRO A 56 -4.96 -53.86 -10.32
CA PRO A 56 -5.53 -52.91 -9.38
C PRO A 56 -5.10 -53.26 -7.94
N ALA A 57 -4.79 -52.24 -7.14
CA ALA A 57 -4.65 -52.38 -5.70
C ALA A 57 -5.35 -51.19 -5.02
N THR A 58 -6.46 -51.47 -4.36
CA THR A 58 -7.20 -50.53 -3.53
C THR A 58 -6.36 -50.10 -2.33
N ALA A 59 -5.80 -48.90 -2.36
CA ALA A 59 -5.35 -48.19 -1.17
C ALA A 59 -6.40 -47.14 -0.82
N THR A 60 -7.28 -47.44 0.12
CA THR A 60 -8.14 -46.45 0.78
C THR A 60 -7.28 -45.57 1.68
N ALA A 61 -6.48 -44.69 1.06
CA ALA A 61 -5.86 -43.57 1.74
C ALA A 61 -6.99 -42.70 2.29
N ARG A 62 -7.23 -42.83 3.60
CA ARG A 62 -8.22 -42.06 4.34
C ARG A 62 -7.68 -40.63 4.43
N ALA A 63 -7.93 -39.84 3.38
CA ALA A 63 -7.52 -38.46 3.30
C ALA A 63 -8.00 -37.75 4.57
N ALA A 64 -7.07 -37.12 5.29
CA ALA A 64 -7.41 -36.25 6.39
C ALA A 64 -8.26 -35.12 5.82
N ALA A 65 -9.56 -35.11 6.13
CA ALA A 65 -10.45 -34.06 5.69
C ALA A 65 -9.95 -32.75 6.33
N ALA A 66 -9.38 -31.88 5.50
CA ALA A 66 -9.15 -30.49 5.90
C ALA A 66 -10.48 -29.89 6.39
N PRO A 67 -10.48 -29.01 7.40
CA PRO A 67 -11.70 -28.40 7.88
C PRO A 67 -12.37 -27.66 6.73
N SER A 68 -13.50 -28.18 6.26
CA SER A 68 -14.31 -27.54 5.23
C SER A 68 -14.91 -26.28 5.82
N VAL A 69 -14.30 -25.13 5.53
CA VAL A 69 -14.86 -23.82 5.85
C VAL A 69 -16.27 -23.76 5.25
N ASP A 70 -17.24 -23.32 6.03
CA ASP A 70 -18.62 -23.25 5.57
C ASP A 70 -18.71 -22.31 4.36
N ALA A 71 -19.38 -22.73 3.28
CA ALA A 71 -19.52 -21.93 2.07
C ALA A 71 -20.21 -20.58 2.34
N MET A 72 -21.08 -20.50 3.36
CA MET A 72 -21.67 -19.25 3.82
C MET A 72 -20.65 -18.33 4.50
N GLN A 73 -19.75 -18.88 5.33
CA GLN A 73 -18.67 -18.12 5.95
C GLN A 73 -17.69 -17.58 4.90
N LEU A 74 -17.31 -18.41 3.91
CA LEU A 74 -16.44 -17.98 2.82
C LEU A 74 -17.07 -16.84 1.98
N LYS A 75 -18.39 -16.91 1.73
CA LYS A 75 -19.12 -15.83 1.06
C LYS A 75 -19.08 -14.54 1.89
N GLN A 76 -19.36 -14.63 3.19
CA GLN A 76 -19.41 -13.48 4.09
C GLN A 76 -18.03 -12.81 4.25
N LEU A 77 -16.96 -13.59 4.40
CA LEU A 77 -15.59 -13.06 4.43
C LEU A 77 -15.20 -12.38 3.12
N LYS A 78 -15.67 -12.88 1.97
CA LYS A 78 -15.43 -12.23 0.68
C LYS A 78 -16.20 -10.91 0.56
N GLU A 79 -17.44 -10.87 1.02
CA GLU A 79 -18.27 -9.65 1.07
C GLU A 79 -17.61 -8.59 1.97
N GLU A 80 -17.11 -8.98 3.15
CA GLU A 80 -16.34 -8.11 4.07
C GLU A 80 -15.02 -7.60 3.45
N VAL A 81 -14.28 -8.44 2.74
CA VAL A 81 -13.05 -8.03 2.03
C VAL A 81 -13.35 -7.06 0.88
N ASP A 82 -14.42 -7.30 0.11
CA ASP A 82 -14.82 -6.43 -1.00
C ASP A 82 -15.29 -5.06 -0.45
N ASP A 83 -16.03 -5.02 0.67
CA ASP A 83 -16.44 -3.78 1.37
C ASP A 83 -15.25 -3.01 1.97
N LEU A 84 -14.32 -3.69 2.66
CA LEU A 84 -13.11 -3.06 3.21
C LEU A 84 -12.21 -2.51 2.11
N THR A 85 -12.06 -3.23 0.99
CA THR A 85 -11.29 -2.77 -0.18
C THR A 85 -11.91 -1.50 -0.77
N ARG A 86 -13.25 -1.42 -0.81
CA ARG A 86 -13.97 -0.23 -1.24
C ARG A 86 -13.73 0.96 -0.28
N GLN A 87 -13.83 0.75 1.03
CA GLN A 87 -13.59 1.80 2.04
C GLN A 87 -12.18 2.36 1.95
N LEU A 88 -11.17 1.52 1.72
CA LEU A 88 -9.79 1.97 1.47
C LEU A 88 -9.71 2.86 0.22
N GLY A 89 -10.30 2.44 -0.90
CA GLY A 89 -10.31 3.25 -2.13
C GLY A 89 -11.06 4.58 -1.99
N GLU A 90 -12.15 4.63 -1.20
CA GLU A 90 -12.84 5.87 -0.84
C GLU A 90 -11.96 6.78 0.03
N SER A 91 -11.26 6.21 1.02
CA SER A 91 -10.33 6.94 1.89
C SER A 91 -9.12 7.50 1.13
N ASP A 92 -8.51 6.72 0.24
CA ASP A 92 -7.39 7.16 -0.61
C ASP A 92 -7.79 8.31 -1.53
N ALA A 93 -9.02 8.27 -2.07
CA ALA A 93 -9.56 9.36 -2.88
C ALA A 93 -9.76 10.65 -2.05
N VAL A 94 -10.27 10.54 -0.82
CA VAL A 94 -10.38 11.68 0.11
C VAL A 94 -9.01 12.24 0.46
N MET A 95 -8.04 11.40 0.85
CA MET A 95 -6.67 11.82 1.13
C MET A 95 -6.05 12.55 -0.07
N SER A 96 -6.14 12.00 -1.28
CA SER A 96 -5.62 12.64 -2.48
C SER A 96 -6.32 13.96 -2.83
N SER A 97 -7.57 14.18 -2.38
CA SER A 97 -8.24 15.48 -2.51
C SER A 97 -7.72 16.50 -1.49
N LEU A 98 -7.56 16.09 -0.23
CA LEU A 98 -7.02 16.92 0.86
C LEU A 98 -5.56 17.31 0.63
N GLU A 99 -4.73 16.42 0.07
CA GLU A 99 -3.36 16.76 -0.33
C GLU A 99 -3.32 17.87 -1.39
N LYS A 100 -4.21 17.81 -2.39
CA LYS A 100 -4.33 18.85 -3.42
C LYS A 100 -4.83 20.17 -2.83
N GLU A 101 -5.75 20.13 -1.88
CA GLU A 101 -6.23 21.33 -1.18
C GLU A 101 -5.13 21.95 -0.31
N ARG A 102 -4.43 21.15 0.50
CA ARG A 102 -3.23 21.57 1.26
C ARG A 102 -2.21 22.25 0.35
N ASP A 103 -1.84 21.60 -0.75
CA ASP A 103 -0.84 22.12 -1.68
C ASP A 103 -1.34 23.39 -2.39
N PHE A 104 -2.64 23.49 -2.69
CA PHE A 104 -3.25 24.68 -3.27
C PHE A 104 -3.23 25.87 -2.29
N TYR A 105 -3.53 25.66 -1.01
CA TYR A 105 -3.45 26.70 0.00
C TYR A 105 -1.99 27.11 0.29
N PHE A 106 -1.08 26.15 0.47
CA PHE A 106 0.35 26.43 0.66
C PHE A 106 0.94 27.24 -0.49
N ASN A 107 0.68 26.86 -1.75
CA ASN A 107 1.15 27.60 -2.92
C ASN A 107 0.58 29.02 -2.98
N LYS A 108 -0.61 29.30 -2.44
CA LYS A 108 -1.15 30.67 -2.33
C LYS A 108 -0.43 31.47 -1.25
N LEU A 109 -0.23 30.90 -0.07
CA LEU A 109 0.49 31.55 1.03
C LEU A 109 1.91 31.92 0.58
N ARG A 110 2.62 31.01 -0.11
CA ARG A 110 3.94 31.29 -0.69
C ARG A 110 3.93 32.38 -1.77
N GLN A 111 2.90 32.45 -2.61
CA GLN A 111 2.76 33.56 -3.57
C GLN A 111 2.52 34.91 -2.88
N ILE A 112 1.71 34.93 -1.83
CA ILE A 112 1.45 36.14 -1.03
C ILE A 112 2.74 36.59 -0.31
N GLU A 113 3.50 35.66 0.27
CA GLU A 113 4.78 35.92 0.92
C GLU A 113 5.77 36.60 -0.03
N VAL A 114 5.96 36.08 -1.25
CA VAL A 114 6.84 36.68 -2.27
C VAL A 114 6.38 38.10 -2.62
N VAL A 115 5.07 38.31 -2.84
CA VAL A 115 4.52 39.66 -3.11
C VAL A 115 4.76 40.61 -1.94
N CYS A 116 4.69 40.13 -0.69
CA CYS A 116 4.98 40.93 0.49
C CYS A 116 6.46 41.35 0.56
N GLN A 117 7.38 40.42 0.32
CA GLN A 117 8.82 40.67 0.28
C GLN A 117 9.20 41.67 -0.82
N ASP A 118 8.63 41.53 -2.03
CA ASP A 118 8.86 42.46 -3.15
C ASP A 118 8.38 43.90 -2.86
N ASN A 119 7.43 44.10 -1.94
CA ASN A 119 6.78 45.38 -1.66
C ASN A 119 7.11 45.97 -0.27
N GLU A 120 7.94 45.31 0.53
CA GLU A 120 8.24 45.68 1.93
C GLU A 120 8.71 47.14 2.09
N SER A 121 9.49 47.64 1.13
CA SER A 121 10.04 49.00 1.13
C SER A 121 9.12 50.08 0.54
N ILE A 122 7.98 49.70 -0.05
CA ILE A 122 7.08 50.61 -0.78
C ILE A 122 6.02 51.23 0.14
N GLY A 123 5.69 50.59 1.27
CA GLY A 123 4.86 51.15 2.34
C GLY A 123 3.37 51.35 2.03
N THR A 124 2.88 50.79 0.91
CA THR A 124 1.47 50.88 0.47
C THR A 124 0.56 49.80 1.05
N VAL A 125 1.13 48.79 1.70
CA VAL A 125 0.45 47.61 2.28
C VAL A 125 1.01 47.37 3.68
N GLU A 126 0.19 46.90 4.63
CA GLU A 126 0.62 46.47 5.98
C GLU A 126 1.43 45.15 5.92
N VAL A 127 2.57 45.14 5.23
CA VAL A 127 3.40 43.94 4.96
C VAL A 127 3.75 43.20 6.25
N SER A 128 4.20 43.91 7.29
CA SER A 128 4.57 43.30 8.58
C SER A 128 3.42 42.50 9.20
N ARG A 129 2.20 43.02 9.16
CA ARG A 129 1.00 42.36 9.69
C ARG A 129 0.59 41.12 8.88
N ILE A 130 0.85 41.12 7.57
CA ILE A 130 0.61 39.95 6.73
C ILE A 130 1.66 38.87 7.04
N LEU A 131 2.93 39.25 7.21
CA LEU A 131 3.99 38.32 7.58
C LEU A 131 3.78 37.72 8.98
N GLU A 132 3.29 38.50 9.95
CA GLU A 132 2.87 37.98 11.28
C GLU A 132 1.86 36.84 11.14
N ILE A 133 0.82 36.99 10.31
CA ILE A 133 -0.19 35.95 10.05
C ILE A 133 0.40 34.75 9.29
N LEU A 134 1.34 34.98 8.36
CA LEU A 134 1.98 33.91 7.59
C LEU A 134 2.97 33.06 8.39
N TYR A 135 3.50 33.60 9.49
CA TYR A 135 4.46 32.93 10.37
C TYR A 135 3.89 32.56 11.75
N GLU A 136 2.60 32.79 11.99
CA GLU A 136 1.88 32.32 13.18
C GLU A 136 1.83 30.77 13.19
N THR A 137 2.19 30.16 14.32
CA THR A 137 2.19 28.70 14.49
C THR A 137 1.08 28.25 15.44
N GLU A 138 0.36 27.19 15.07
CA GLU A 138 -0.60 26.53 15.95
C GLU A 138 0.08 25.42 16.77
N GLU A 139 -0.43 25.15 17.98
CA GLU A 139 0.09 24.11 18.88
C GLU A 139 0.05 22.73 18.19
N GLY A 140 1.23 22.15 17.96
CA GLY A 140 1.38 20.87 17.23
C GLY A 140 1.65 21.00 15.72
N PHE A 141 1.73 22.22 15.16
CA PHE A 141 2.17 22.47 13.77
C PHE A 141 3.59 23.03 13.66
N ALA A 142 4.14 23.61 14.73
CA ALA A 142 5.57 23.89 14.79
C ALA A 142 6.37 22.57 14.78
N ALA A 143 7.52 22.56 14.10
CA ALA A 143 8.52 21.53 14.35
C ALA A 143 8.96 21.64 15.82
N PRO A 144 9.25 20.54 16.53
CA PRO A 144 9.86 20.64 17.85
C PRO A 144 11.17 21.41 17.71
N ASP A 145 11.33 22.47 18.50
CA ASP A 145 12.44 23.42 18.36
C ASP A 145 13.79 22.69 18.40
N GLU A 146 14.66 22.94 17.41
CA GLU A 146 15.99 22.32 17.32
C GLU A 146 16.94 22.79 18.45
N ASP A 147 16.48 23.73 19.31
CA ASP A 147 17.22 24.36 20.40
C ASP A 147 17.24 23.54 21.73
N GLU A 148 16.75 22.29 21.75
CA GLU A 148 16.90 21.39 22.91
C GLU A 148 18.29 20.70 23.03
N GLU A 149 19.27 21.03 22.19
CA GLU A 149 20.67 20.61 22.38
C GLU A 149 21.48 21.63 23.23
N GLN A 150 21.36 21.52 24.56
CA GLN A 150 22.19 22.20 25.57
C GLN A 150 23.55 21.51 25.83
#